data_AF-A0A5P6NZ83-F1
#
_entry.id   AF-A0A5P6NZ83-F1
#
_cell.length_a   1.000
_cell.length_b   1.000
_cell.length_c   1.000
_cell.angle_alpha   90.00
_cell.angle_beta   90.00
_cell.angle_gamma   90.00
#
_symmetry.space_group_name_H-M   'P 1'
#
loop_
_entity.id
_entity.type
_entity.pdbx_description
1 polymer ?
#
loop_
_entity_poly.entity_id
_entity_poly.type
_entity_poly.pdbx_seq_one_letter_code
_entity_poly.pdbx_strand_id
1 'polypeptide(L)'
;MIIRRRHTANYTTIGNVLFEDERLAADEVGILAYLLSRPHDWEVRRPALMRRWSMGRDAIKRVITNLVRFGWCRPEKTRLPNGTYFFIYEIRDQPGPELSDEEVRRALSLVSSEAAPDASEDVLRSEGAPEGQLPPQHPPTGYPSLADPPPADPQVAYKDIQTNDLPRTESTQKLERERERTREKHALNLAEFKRRWPTNADDDQTRVDRAWFAMDAGEGEAALAGITPFLEHRKKLGRKFPPAGFTYLEQKRWTLLEEQPKASSSGYARDSAEARAVLTAHEIAGVRDHARLTMLRGGVLYYYRPITPRLLALAGAPGAPIPPRDQWVTLGRQQAAAWESFVSEHVTANHPRLQEGSSAPWLWPPRKDGSLSTASPPDQLMSDQDYQDFKS
;
A
#
# COMPACT_ATOMS: atom_id res chain seq x y z
N MET A 1 -28.46 -26.17 35.86
CA MET A 1 -27.19 -26.84 36.22
C MET A 1 -26.08 -26.30 35.33
N ILE A 2 -25.01 -25.76 35.89
CA ILE A 2 -23.84 -25.26 35.13
C ILE A 2 -22.66 -26.20 35.44
N ILE A 3 -22.15 -26.90 34.41
CA ILE A 3 -20.95 -27.73 34.54
C ILE A 3 -19.75 -26.91 34.04
N ARG A 4 -18.85 -26.53 34.94
CA ARG A 4 -17.63 -25.77 34.62
C ARG A 4 -16.44 -26.73 34.50
N ARG A 5 -15.68 -26.64 33.40
CA ARG A 5 -14.38 -27.31 33.27
C ARG A 5 -13.28 -26.37 33.75
N ARG A 6 -12.28 -26.91 34.46
CA ARG A 6 -11.15 -26.11 34.95
C ARG A 6 -10.29 -25.65 33.77
N HIS A 7 -10.10 -24.34 33.63
CA HIS A 7 -9.10 -23.78 32.71
C HIS A 7 -7.70 -23.94 33.31
N THR A 8 -6.74 -24.40 32.52
CA THR A 8 -5.36 -24.69 32.97
C THR A 8 -4.32 -23.73 32.40
N ALA A 9 -4.65 -22.98 31.35
CA ALA A 9 -3.81 -21.96 30.73
C ALA A 9 -4.66 -20.91 29.99
N ASN A 10 -4.08 -19.75 29.67
CA ASN A 10 -4.67 -18.67 28.87
C ASN A 10 -6.05 -18.20 29.35
N TYR A 11 -6.20 -17.97 30.65
CA TYR A 11 -7.42 -17.45 31.26
C TYR A 11 -7.10 -16.19 32.06
N THR A 12 -8.12 -15.34 32.22
CA THR A 12 -8.07 -14.17 33.08
C THR A 12 -9.01 -14.40 34.27
N THR A 13 -8.54 -14.12 35.47
CA THR A 13 -9.38 -14.08 36.67
C THR A 13 -10.02 -12.71 36.78
N ILE A 14 -11.34 -12.66 36.78
CA ILE A 14 -12.12 -11.43 36.91
C ILE A 14 -13.06 -11.60 38.10
N GLY A 15 -13.17 -10.56 38.94
CA GLY A 15 -14.07 -10.58 40.09
C GLY A 15 -15.53 -10.70 39.65
N ASN A 16 -16.32 -11.52 40.38
CA ASN A 16 -17.75 -11.70 40.06
C ASN A 16 -18.55 -10.40 40.14
N VAL A 17 -18.06 -9.42 40.93
CA VAL A 17 -18.65 -8.08 41.07
C VAL A 17 -18.90 -7.41 39.71
N LEU A 18 -18.05 -7.67 38.70
CA LEU A 18 -18.28 -7.19 37.34
C LEU A 18 -19.57 -7.73 36.72
N PHE A 19 -19.82 -9.03 36.89
CA PHE A 19 -20.95 -9.72 36.30
C PHE A 19 -22.24 -9.58 37.12
N GLU A 20 -22.10 -9.14 38.37
CA GLU A 20 -23.20 -8.86 39.31
C GLU A 20 -23.68 -7.39 39.24
N ASP A 21 -22.95 -6.51 38.55
CA ASP A 21 -23.32 -5.11 38.40
C ASP A 21 -24.42 -4.93 37.34
N GLU A 22 -25.68 -4.89 37.81
CA GLU A 22 -26.88 -4.69 36.97
C GLU A 22 -26.95 -3.32 36.27
N ARG A 23 -26.08 -2.38 36.64
CA ARG A 23 -26.00 -1.06 36.00
C ARG A 23 -25.34 -1.11 34.62
N LEU A 24 -24.58 -2.18 34.33
CA LEU A 24 -23.88 -2.35 33.07
C LEU A 24 -24.70 -3.15 32.05
N ALA A 25 -24.70 -2.69 30.80
CA ALA A 25 -25.22 -3.46 29.68
C ALA A 25 -24.25 -4.62 29.30
N ALA A 26 -24.76 -5.63 28.59
CA ALA A 26 -23.99 -6.83 28.24
C ALA A 26 -22.73 -6.52 27.41
N ASP A 27 -22.78 -5.51 26.55
CA ASP A 27 -21.63 -5.06 25.76
C ASP A 27 -20.60 -4.29 26.60
N GLU A 28 -21.05 -3.56 27.61
CA GLU A 28 -20.20 -2.86 28.58
C GLU A 28 -19.45 -3.86 29.47
N VAL A 29 -20.14 -4.88 29.98
CA VAL A 29 -19.53 -6.00 30.71
C VAL A 29 -18.50 -6.71 29.83
N GLY A 30 -18.85 -7.01 28.58
CA GLY A 30 -17.95 -7.68 27.64
C GLY A 30 -16.68 -6.87 27.35
N ILE A 31 -16.83 -5.57 27.10
CA ILE A 31 -15.69 -4.68 26.82
C ILE A 31 -14.82 -4.52 28.06
N LEU A 32 -15.42 -4.33 29.25
CA LEU A 32 -14.67 -4.22 30.50
C LEU A 32 -13.91 -5.51 30.84
N ALA A 33 -14.55 -6.67 30.72
CA ALA A 33 -13.89 -7.97 30.90
C ALA A 33 -12.71 -8.15 29.94
N TYR A 34 -12.86 -7.68 28.70
CA TYR A 34 -11.75 -7.70 27.74
C TYR A 34 -10.62 -6.77 28.16
N LEU A 35 -10.92 -5.56 28.63
CA LEU A 35 -9.90 -4.62 29.09
C LEU A 35 -9.11 -5.18 30.29
N LEU A 36 -9.79 -5.81 31.24
CA LEU A 36 -9.17 -6.50 32.39
C LEU A 36 -8.33 -7.73 31.99
N SER A 37 -8.57 -8.31 30.80
CA SER A 37 -7.75 -9.40 30.28
C SER A 37 -6.42 -8.95 29.65
N ARG A 38 -6.19 -7.65 29.51
CA ARG A 38 -4.96 -7.09 28.91
C ARG A 38 -3.87 -6.86 29.97
N PRO A 39 -2.58 -6.84 29.56
CA PRO A 39 -1.48 -6.41 30.42
C PRO A 39 -1.69 -5.00 31.00
N HIS A 40 -1.05 -4.71 32.14
CA HIS A 40 -1.20 -3.47 32.90
C HIS A 40 -0.74 -2.20 32.15
N ASP A 41 0.14 -2.34 31.16
CA ASP A 41 0.68 -1.26 30.32
C ASP A 41 -0.12 -1.06 29.01
N TRP A 42 -1.28 -1.70 28.89
CA TRP A 42 -2.07 -1.65 27.67
C TRP A 42 -2.81 -0.33 27.48
N GLU A 43 -2.49 0.39 26.40
CA GLU A 43 -3.18 1.61 26.02
C GLU A 43 -4.53 1.34 25.31
N VAL A 44 -5.62 1.88 25.85
CA VAL A 44 -6.94 1.79 25.22
C VAL A 44 -7.08 2.79 24.07
N ARG A 45 -7.03 2.30 22.83
CA ARG A 45 -7.29 3.11 21.62
C ARG A 45 -8.68 2.84 21.07
N ARG A 46 -9.54 3.87 21.02
CA ARG A 46 -10.94 3.75 20.52
C ARG A 46 -11.06 3.07 19.14
N PRO A 47 -10.23 3.37 18.12
CA PRO A 47 -10.30 2.69 16.83
C PRO A 47 -9.99 1.18 16.91
N ALA A 48 -9.15 0.75 17.87
CA ALA A 48 -8.86 -0.66 18.07
C ALA A 48 -10.04 -1.41 18.70
N LEU A 49 -10.75 -0.78 19.64
CA LEU A 49 -11.98 -1.33 20.21
C LEU A 49 -13.09 -1.45 19.16
N MET A 50 -13.26 -0.42 18.33
CA MET A 50 -14.24 -0.42 17.23
C MET A 50 -14.04 -1.60 16.27
N ARG A 51 -12.79 -1.82 15.82
CA ARG A 51 -12.46 -2.95 14.93
C ARG A 51 -12.69 -4.31 15.59
N ARG A 52 -12.33 -4.45 16.87
CA ARG A 52 -12.41 -5.74 17.57
C ARG A 52 -13.85 -6.16 17.87
N TRP A 53 -14.69 -5.22 18.25
CA TRP A 53 -16.07 -5.48 18.65
C TRP A 53 -17.08 -5.28 17.51
N SER A 54 -16.59 -4.92 16.30
CA SER A 54 -17.43 -4.54 15.16
C SER A 54 -18.46 -3.46 15.53
N MET A 55 -18.07 -2.56 16.43
CA MET A 55 -18.93 -1.50 16.97
C MET A 55 -18.59 -0.17 16.33
N GLY A 56 -19.64 0.61 16.04
CA GLY A 56 -19.52 1.98 15.57
C GLY A 56 -18.90 2.90 16.63
N ARG A 57 -18.49 4.10 16.18
CA ARG A 57 -17.86 5.11 17.05
C ARG A 57 -18.75 5.48 18.22
N ASP A 58 -20.05 5.65 17.98
CA ASP A 58 -21.00 6.10 19.00
C ASP A 58 -21.31 5.00 20.02
N ALA A 59 -21.33 3.73 19.59
CA ALA A 59 -21.46 2.59 20.49
C ALA A 59 -20.27 2.51 21.46
N ILE A 60 -19.03 2.62 20.96
CA ILE A 60 -17.83 2.66 21.82
C ILE A 60 -17.83 3.89 22.73
N LYS A 61 -18.27 5.05 22.23
CA LYS A 61 -18.39 6.27 23.04
C LYS A 61 -19.38 6.07 24.19
N ARG A 62 -20.55 5.47 23.94
CA ARG A 62 -21.53 5.14 24.98
C ARG A 62 -20.91 4.22 26.03
N VAL A 63 -20.28 3.12 25.60
CA VAL A 63 -19.67 2.15 26.51
C VAL A 63 -18.67 2.83 27.44
N ILE A 64 -17.69 3.55 26.89
CA ILE A 64 -16.68 4.25 27.72
C ILE A 64 -17.33 5.26 28.66
N THR A 65 -18.37 5.98 28.22
CA THR A 65 -19.10 6.94 29.06
C THR A 65 -19.75 6.24 30.26
N ASN A 66 -20.38 5.09 30.04
CA ASN A 66 -21.04 4.31 31.09
C ASN A 66 -20.03 3.65 32.04
N LEU A 67 -18.90 3.16 31.53
CA LEU A 67 -17.82 2.66 32.40
C LEU A 67 -17.26 3.76 33.32
N VAL A 68 -17.16 5.00 32.83
CA VAL A 68 -16.79 6.15 33.68
C VAL A 68 -17.90 6.49 34.67
N ARG A 69 -19.15 6.54 34.21
CA ARG A 69 -20.33 6.83 35.04
C ARG A 69 -20.42 5.90 36.25
N PHE A 70 -20.26 4.60 36.06
CA PHE A 70 -20.36 3.61 37.14
C PHE A 70 -19.04 3.38 37.88
N GLY A 71 -18.01 4.20 37.59
CA GLY A 71 -16.75 4.21 38.31
C GLY A 71 -15.83 3.01 38.02
N TRP A 72 -16.07 2.27 36.93
CA TRP A 72 -15.22 1.17 36.46
C TRP A 72 -13.99 1.67 35.68
N CYS A 73 -14.05 2.90 35.18
CA CYS A 73 -13.01 3.52 34.38
C CYS A 73 -12.76 4.95 34.87
N ARG A 74 -11.48 5.31 35.05
CA ARG A 74 -11.07 6.69 35.34
C ARG A 74 -10.27 7.24 34.16
N PRO A 75 -10.76 8.28 33.47
CA PRO A 75 -10.00 8.95 32.43
C PRO A 75 -8.98 9.91 33.04
N GLU A 76 -7.74 9.84 32.59
CA GLU A 76 -6.67 10.79 32.89
C GLU A 76 -6.26 11.50 31.59
N LYS A 77 -6.25 12.84 31.61
CA LYS A 77 -5.89 13.67 30.46
C LYS A 77 -4.40 13.98 30.52
N THR A 78 -3.63 13.45 29.58
CA THR A 78 -2.19 13.70 29.48
C THR A 78 -1.90 14.65 28.33
N ARG A 79 -1.02 15.62 28.57
CA ARG A 79 -0.54 16.56 27.54
C ARG A 79 0.74 16.03 26.92
N LEU A 80 0.76 15.90 25.60
CA LEU A 80 1.95 15.54 24.84
C LEU A 80 2.86 16.76 24.65
N PRO A 81 4.17 16.54 24.38
CA PRO A 81 5.13 17.61 24.08
C PRO A 81 4.72 18.51 22.90
N ASN A 82 3.93 17.97 21.96
CA ASN A 82 3.41 18.69 20.80
C ASN A 82 2.14 19.53 21.11
N GLY A 83 1.74 19.65 22.38
CA GLY A 83 0.56 20.40 22.80
C GLY A 83 -0.78 19.69 22.61
N THR A 84 -0.79 18.47 22.07
CA THR A 84 -2.00 17.65 21.92
C THR A 84 -2.34 16.96 23.24
N TYR A 85 -3.63 16.78 23.53
CA TYR A 85 -4.08 16.00 24.68
C TYR A 85 -4.50 14.60 24.24
N PHE A 86 -4.17 13.59 25.05
CA PHE A 86 -4.72 12.24 24.92
C PHE A 86 -5.26 11.77 26.26
N PHE A 87 -6.13 10.76 26.21
CA PHE A 87 -6.70 10.16 27.41
C PHE A 87 -6.07 8.80 27.67
N ILE A 88 -5.57 8.62 28.88
CA ILE A 88 -5.22 7.33 29.47
C ILE A 88 -6.43 6.89 30.29
N TYR A 89 -6.86 5.64 30.14
CA TYR A 89 -8.00 5.10 30.87
C TYR A 89 -7.49 4.10 31.90
N GLU A 90 -7.63 4.44 33.18
CA GLU A 90 -7.35 3.54 34.30
C GLU A 90 -8.58 2.68 34.55
N ILE A 91 -8.45 1.36 34.36
CA ILE A 91 -9.53 0.40 34.59
C ILE A 91 -9.42 -0.12 36.01
N ARG A 92 -10.56 -0.19 36.72
CA ARG A 92 -10.65 -0.67 38.10
C ARG A 92 -11.22 -2.08 38.15
N ASP A 93 -10.78 -2.84 39.15
CA ASP A 93 -11.30 -4.18 39.43
C ASP A 93 -12.62 -4.18 40.22
N GLN A 94 -13.01 -3.03 40.75
CA GLN A 94 -14.23 -2.83 41.53
C GLN A 94 -14.95 -1.55 41.08
N PRO A 95 -16.29 -1.52 41.18
CA PRO A 95 -17.05 -0.33 40.83
C PRO A 95 -16.75 0.82 41.79
N GLY A 96 -16.76 2.04 41.25
CA GLY A 96 -16.73 3.26 42.04
C GLY A 96 -18.13 3.75 42.39
N PRO A 97 -18.21 4.90 43.10
CA PRO A 97 -19.48 5.62 43.21
C PRO A 97 -19.98 6.01 41.82
N GLU A 98 -21.30 5.99 41.65
CA GLU A 98 -21.91 6.46 40.42
C GLU A 98 -21.75 7.98 40.31
N LEU A 99 -21.26 8.43 39.16
CA LEU A 99 -21.05 9.82 38.82
C LEU A 99 -22.29 10.40 38.13
N SER A 100 -22.61 11.64 38.45
CA SER A 100 -23.62 12.41 37.72
C SER A 100 -23.18 12.69 36.27
N ASP A 101 -24.15 12.97 35.39
CA ASP A 101 -23.88 13.35 34.00
C ASP A 101 -22.85 14.49 33.88
N GLU A 102 -22.92 15.45 34.80
CA GLU A 102 -22.03 16.60 34.85
C GLU A 102 -20.60 16.21 35.25
N GLU A 103 -20.44 15.32 36.21
CA GLU A 103 -19.13 14.79 36.61
C GLU A 103 -18.52 13.93 35.50
N VAL A 104 -19.33 13.12 34.81
CA VAL A 104 -18.89 12.33 33.65
C VAL A 104 -18.45 13.25 32.51
N ARG A 105 -19.20 14.33 32.23
CA ARG A 105 -18.82 15.34 31.24
C ARG A 105 -17.51 16.03 31.60
N ARG A 106 -17.33 16.44 32.86
CA ARG A 106 -16.05 17.02 33.34
C ARG A 106 -14.90 16.02 33.21
N ALA A 107 -15.13 14.75 33.56
CA ALA A 107 -14.11 13.71 33.47
C ALA A 107 -13.68 13.42 32.02
N LEU A 108 -14.60 13.45 31.04
CA LEU A 108 -14.34 13.04 29.65
C LEU A 108 -14.19 14.20 28.62
N SER A 109 -14.50 15.45 28.98
CA SER A 109 -14.71 16.52 27.99
C SER A 109 -14.26 17.93 28.43
N LEU A 110 -13.28 18.05 29.32
CA LEU A 110 -12.80 19.34 29.85
C LEU A 110 -12.20 20.30 28.79
N VAL A 111 -13.07 21.24 28.39
CA VAL A 111 -12.97 22.53 27.66
C VAL A 111 -12.04 22.57 26.44
N SER A 112 -12.62 22.17 25.30
CA SER A 112 -12.43 22.87 24.02
C SER A 112 -13.17 24.22 24.03
N SER A 113 -12.98 25.06 23.02
CA SER A 113 -13.69 26.34 22.86
C SER A 113 -15.22 26.20 22.84
N GLU A 114 -15.89 27.22 23.40
CA GLU A 114 -17.33 27.45 23.31
C GLU A 114 -17.83 27.59 21.86
N ALA A 115 -18.99 27.00 21.58
CA ALA A 115 -20.04 27.55 20.72
C ALA A 115 -21.31 26.69 20.87
N ALA A 116 -22.26 27.20 21.65
CA ALA A 116 -23.70 26.90 21.53
C ALA A 116 -24.36 28.11 20.84
N PRO A 117 -25.66 28.08 20.48
CA PRO A 117 -26.52 27.01 19.93
C PRO A 117 -27.29 27.53 18.68
N ASP A 118 -28.12 26.69 18.03
CA ASP A 118 -29.32 27.18 17.33
C ASP A 118 -30.48 26.15 17.41
N ALA A 119 -31.69 26.69 17.42
CA ALA A 119 -33.01 26.20 17.83
C ALA A 119 -33.54 24.97 17.04
N SER A 120 -34.62 24.27 17.41
CA SER A 120 -35.90 24.72 17.98
C SER A 120 -36.76 23.53 18.51
N GLU A 121 -37.56 23.83 19.56
CA GLU A 121 -38.99 23.48 19.82
C GLU A 121 -39.48 22.03 19.56
N ASP A 122 -40.37 21.38 20.34
CA ASP A 122 -41.41 21.83 21.27
C ASP A 122 -42.08 20.61 21.98
N VAL A 123 -42.87 20.92 23.02
CA VAL A 123 -44.03 20.22 23.62
C VAL A 123 -43.90 19.00 24.57
N LEU A 124 -44.44 19.29 25.75
CA LEU A 124 -44.95 18.54 26.90
C LEU A 124 -45.76 17.23 26.69
N ARG A 125 -45.48 16.28 27.59
CA ARG A 125 -46.38 15.58 28.56
C ARG A 125 -47.21 14.36 28.08
N SER A 126 -46.95 13.22 28.73
CA SER A 126 -47.94 12.15 28.94
C SER A 126 -47.87 11.66 30.39
N GLU A 127 -49.04 11.58 31.04
CA GLU A 127 -49.25 10.85 32.30
C GLU A 127 -50.49 9.97 32.15
N GLY A 128 -50.42 8.76 32.68
CA GLY A 128 -51.60 7.92 32.97
C GLY A 128 -51.43 6.43 32.69
N ALA A 129 -51.00 5.67 33.71
CA ALA A 129 -51.34 4.24 33.90
C ALA A 129 -52.78 4.14 34.51
N PRO A 130 -53.46 2.97 34.61
CA PRO A 130 -53.03 1.89 35.54
C PRO A 130 -53.46 0.41 35.24
N GLU A 131 -52.78 -0.50 35.94
CA GLU A 131 -53.17 -1.77 36.64
C GLU A 131 -53.95 -2.96 36.00
N GLY A 132 -53.50 -4.20 36.34
CA GLY A 132 -54.40 -5.34 36.64
C GLY A 132 -53.94 -6.80 36.40
N GLN A 133 -53.42 -7.48 37.45
CA GLN A 133 -53.63 -8.90 37.89
C GLN A 133 -53.27 -10.13 36.98
N LEU A 134 -53.25 -11.36 37.55
CA LEU A 134 -52.30 -12.46 37.18
C LEU A 134 -52.87 -13.86 36.76
N PRO A 135 -52.11 -14.68 35.99
CA PRO A 135 -52.32 -16.13 35.67
C PRO A 135 -51.85 -17.08 36.84
N PRO A 136 -51.86 -18.46 36.78
CA PRO A 136 -51.97 -19.43 35.65
C PRO A 136 -52.88 -20.68 35.94
N GLN A 137 -52.74 -21.81 35.18
CA GLN A 137 -52.67 -23.25 35.58
C GLN A 137 -52.49 -24.19 34.33
N HIS A 138 -51.78 -25.33 34.47
CA HIS A 138 -51.32 -26.30 33.43
C HIS A 138 -52.28 -27.54 33.24
N PRO A 139 -51.91 -28.64 32.51
CA PRO A 139 -52.43 -29.21 31.23
C PRO A 139 -53.27 -30.51 31.50
N PRO A 140 -53.37 -31.63 30.71
CA PRO A 140 -52.82 -32.04 29.38
C PRO A 140 -53.78 -32.87 28.46
N THR A 141 -53.21 -33.44 27.37
CA THR A 141 -53.49 -34.78 26.75
C THR A 141 -54.28 -34.87 25.43
N GLY A 142 -53.70 -35.58 24.44
CA GLY A 142 -54.40 -36.59 23.62
C GLY A 142 -54.70 -36.26 22.15
N TYR A 143 -53.92 -36.83 21.21
CA TYR A 143 -54.26 -36.95 19.77
C TYR A 143 -55.44 -37.91 19.54
N PRO A 144 -56.17 -37.84 18.40
CA PRO A 144 -55.79 -38.68 17.24
C PRO A 144 -56.04 -38.06 15.84
N SER A 145 -55.40 -38.72 14.87
CA SER A 145 -55.30 -38.47 13.42
C SER A 145 -56.57 -38.84 12.62
N LEU A 146 -56.76 -38.23 11.45
CA LEU A 146 -57.54 -38.80 10.34
C LEU A 146 -56.81 -38.58 8.99
N ALA A 147 -56.48 -39.69 8.33
CA ALA A 147 -56.12 -39.84 6.92
C ALA A 147 -57.38 -39.60 6.04
N ASP A 148 -57.40 -39.34 4.72
CA ASP A 148 -56.42 -39.36 3.61
C ASP A 148 -57.08 -38.62 2.36
N PRO A 149 -56.47 -38.56 1.15
CA PRO A 149 -56.40 -37.40 0.22
C PRO A 149 -57.43 -37.40 -0.95
N PRO A 150 -57.36 -36.52 -2.01
CA PRO A 150 -56.57 -36.76 -3.25
C PRO A 150 -56.20 -35.45 -4.07
N PRO A 151 -55.87 -35.44 -5.39
CA PRO A 151 -54.51 -35.57 -5.94
C PRO A 151 -54.09 -34.52 -7.03
N ALA A 152 -52.78 -34.51 -7.38
CA ALA A 152 -52.13 -34.16 -8.68
C ALA A 152 -52.23 -32.71 -9.24
N ASP A 153 -51.24 -32.06 -9.87
CA ASP A 153 -49.77 -32.15 -10.09
C ASP A 153 -49.41 -30.88 -10.96
N PRO A 154 -48.24 -30.71 -11.60
CA PRO A 154 -46.95 -30.19 -11.11
C PRO A 154 -46.51 -28.88 -11.79
N GLN A 155 -45.82 -27.96 -11.09
CA GLN A 155 -44.80 -27.10 -11.74
C GLN A 155 -43.60 -26.84 -10.84
N VAL A 156 -42.47 -27.31 -11.33
CA VAL A 156 -41.11 -27.12 -10.83
C VAL A 156 -40.67 -25.67 -11.02
N ALA A 157 -40.16 -25.05 -9.96
CA ALA A 157 -39.20 -23.96 -10.07
C ALA A 157 -38.20 -24.08 -8.91
N TYR A 158 -37.13 -24.84 -9.13
CA TYR A 158 -35.91 -24.70 -8.33
C TYR A 158 -35.36 -23.29 -8.58
N LYS A 159 -35.32 -22.45 -7.52
CA LYS A 159 -34.42 -21.30 -7.47
C LYS A 159 -33.54 -21.45 -6.25
N ASP A 160 -32.25 -21.47 -6.57
CA ASP A 160 -31.12 -21.76 -5.72
C ASP A 160 -31.18 -21.09 -4.36
N ILE A 161 -31.08 -21.90 -3.32
CA ILE A 161 -30.53 -21.45 -2.05
C ILE A 161 -29.05 -21.18 -2.32
N GLN A 162 -28.65 -19.91 -2.46
CA GLN A 162 -27.25 -19.55 -2.27
C GLN A 162 -26.94 -19.63 -0.78
N THR A 163 -26.70 -20.85 -0.30
CA THR A 163 -25.98 -21.10 0.95
C THR A 163 -24.56 -20.57 0.80
N ASN A 164 -24.27 -19.40 1.38
CA ASN A 164 -22.90 -18.90 1.52
C ASN A 164 -22.29 -19.22 2.89
N ASP A 165 -23.01 -19.95 3.75
CA ASP A 165 -22.48 -20.48 5.01
C ASP A 165 -21.90 -21.88 4.79
N LEU A 166 -20.77 -21.93 4.09
CA LEU A 166 -19.85 -23.06 4.23
C LEU A 166 -19.15 -22.93 5.60
N PRO A 167 -18.97 -24.02 6.37
CA PRO A 167 -18.18 -23.96 7.60
C PRO A 167 -16.76 -23.47 7.29
N ARG A 168 -16.39 -22.32 7.86
CA ARG A 168 -15.05 -21.72 7.77
C ARG A 168 -14.00 -22.71 8.27
N THR A 169 -13.34 -23.41 7.35
CA THR A 169 -12.19 -24.27 7.64
C THR A 169 -11.00 -23.41 8.12
N GLU A 170 -10.08 -23.93 8.93
CA GLU A 170 -8.89 -23.19 9.41
C GLU A 170 -8.10 -22.52 8.26
N SER A 171 -8.14 -23.09 7.05
CA SER A 171 -7.57 -22.53 5.82
C SER A 171 -8.24 -21.22 5.39
N THR A 172 -9.57 -21.11 5.50
CA THR A 172 -10.31 -19.86 5.23
C THR A 172 -10.01 -18.80 6.28
N GLN A 173 -9.87 -19.18 7.55
CA GLN A 173 -9.46 -18.25 8.62
C GLN A 173 -8.03 -17.74 8.42
N LYS A 174 -7.11 -18.60 7.98
CA LYS A 174 -5.72 -18.21 7.69
C LYS A 174 -5.67 -17.20 6.53
N LEU A 175 -6.42 -17.45 5.46
CA LEU A 175 -6.51 -16.56 4.30
C LEU A 175 -7.16 -15.22 4.67
N GLU A 176 -8.19 -15.22 5.51
CA GLU A 176 -8.83 -14.00 6.01
C GLU A 176 -7.90 -13.18 6.91
N ARG A 177 -7.17 -13.82 7.83
CA ARG A 177 -6.15 -13.16 8.65
C ARG A 177 -5.04 -12.55 7.78
N GLU A 178 -4.65 -13.22 6.71
CA GLU A 178 -3.66 -12.70 5.75
C GLU A 178 -4.21 -11.50 4.98
N ARG A 179 -5.47 -11.57 4.53
CA ARG A 179 -6.20 -10.46 3.91
C ARG A 179 -6.41 -9.27 4.85
N GLU A 180 -6.61 -9.52 6.13
CA GLU A 180 -6.71 -8.47 7.15
C GLU A 180 -5.37 -7.78 7.36
N ARG A 181 -4.27 -8.54 7.42
CA ARG A 181 -2.91 -7.98 7.51
C ARG A 181 -2.58 -7.13 6.28
N THR A 182 -2.94 -7.57 5.08
CA THR A 182 -2.70 -6.78 3.86
C THR A 182 -3.53 -5.51 3.84
N ARG A 183 -4.80 -5.54 4.31
CA ARG A 183 -5.64 -4.35 4.46
C ARG A 183 -5.09 -3.38 5.51
N GLU A 184 -4.61 -3.89 6.65
CA GLU A 184 -4.00 -3.07 7.70
C GLU A 184 -2.69 -2.43 7.21
N LYS A 185 -1.84 -3.19 6.51
CA LYS A 185 -0.65 -2.67 5.86
C LYS A 185 -1.00 -1.60 4.83
N HIS A 186 -2.04 -1.82 4.01
CA HIS A 186 -2.52 -0.86 3.02
C HIS A 186 -2.99 0.45 3.67
N ALA A 187 -3.65 0.38 4.82
CA ALA A 187 -4.08 1.55 5.58
C ALA A 187 -2.90 2.29 6.26
N LEU A 188 -1.89 1.58 6.74
CA LEU A 188 -0.65 2.19 7.26
C LEU A 188 0.13 2.87 6.14
N ASN A 189 0.17 2.26 4.96
CA ASN A 189 0.82 2.82 3.78
C ASN A 189 0.13 4.13 3.32
N LEU A 190 -1.19 4.26 3.47
CA LEU A 190 -1.90 5.52 3.24
C LEU A 190 -1.42 6.64 4.18
N ALA A 191 -1.27 6.33 5.47
CA ALA A 191 -0.77 7.31 6.44
C ALA A 191 0.67 7.75 6.12
N GLU A 192 1.50 6.80 5.68
CA GLU A 192 2.86 7.06 5.22
C GLU A 192 2.88 7.92 3.94
N PHE A 193 1.96 7.67 3.00
CA PHE A 193 1.82 8.45 1.77
C PHE A 193 1.48 9.91 2.08
N LYS A 194 0.46 10.11 2.94
CA LYS A 194 0.04 11.43 3.42
C LYS A 194 1.17 12.19 4.11
N ARG A 195 2.05 11.50 4.85
CA ARG A 195 3.21 12.12 5.50
C ARG A 195 4.28 12.56 4.50
N ARG A 196 4.52 11.77 3.45
CA ARG A 196 5.60 12.00 2.48
C ARG A 196 5.21 12.92 1.32
N TRP A 197 3.91 13.10 1.06
CA TRP A 197 3.45 13.88 -0.08
C TRP A 197 3.42 15.41 0.20
N PRO A 198 4.13 16.24 -0.59
CA PRO A 198 4.32 17.66 -0.26
C PRO A 198 3.05 18.53 -0.25
N THR A 199 2.06 18.26 -1.11
CA THR A 199 0.81 19.04 -1.20
C THR A 199 -0.33 18.44 -0.38
N ASN A 200 -0.06 17.40 0.41
CA ASN A 200 -1.13 16.66 1.07
C ASN A 200 -1.99 17.53 1.99
N ALA A 201 -1.43 18.57 2.60
CA ALA A 201 -2.18 19.48 3.45
C ALA A 201 -3.26 20.27 2.69
N ASP A 202 -3.05 20.53 1.40
CA ASP A 202 -3.95 21.30 0.53
C ASP A 202 -4.85 20.39 -0.35
N ASP A 203 -4.66 19.07 -0.28
CA ASP A 203 -5.36 18.09 -1.11
C ASP A 203 -6.71 17.66 -0.51
N ASP A 204 -7.68 17.33 -1.38
CA ASP A 204 -8.95 16.71 -0.98
C ASP A 204 -8.71 15.32 -0.38
N GLN A 205 -8.73 15.24 0.95
CA GLN A 205 -8.48 14.02 1.71
C GLN A 205 -9.46 12.89 1.38
N THR A 206 -10.72 13.22 1.09
CA THR A 206 -11.75 12.22 0.76
C THR A 206 -11.43 11.57 -0.59
N ARG A 207 -10.98 12.38 -1.55
CA ARG A 207 -10.59 11.91 -2.88
C ARG A 207 -9.27 11.13 -2.84
N VAL A 208 -8.31 11.56 -2.03
CA VAL A 208 -7.06 10.82 -1.77
C VAL A 208 -7.37 9.44 -1.17
N ASP A 209 -8.22 9.38 -0.15
CA ASP A 209 -8.59 8.12 0.50
C ASP A 209 -9.32 7.19 -0.47
N ARG A 210 -10.27 7.72 -1.25
CA ARG A 210 -10.98 6.94 -2.28
C ARG A 210 -10.02 6.41 -3.34
N ALA A 211 -9.11 7.24 -3.84
CA ALA A 211 -8.12 6.82 -4.83
C ALA A 211 -7.19 5.73 -4.28
N TRP A 212 -6.78 5.84 -3.01
CA TRP A 212 -5.93 4.86 -2.35
C TRP A 212 -6.63 3.51 -2.12
N PHE A 213 -7.86 3.53 -1.61
CA PHE A 213 -8.62 2.30 -1.35
C PHE A 213 -9.17 1.64 -2.63
N ALA A 214 -9.20 2.35 -3.76
CA ALA A 214 -9.49 1.77 -5.07
C ALA A 214 -8.32 0.93 -5.62
N MET A 215 -7.11 1.11 -5.09
CA MET A 215 -5.90 0.39 -5.48
C MET A 215 -5.63 -0.82 -4.58
N ASP A 216 -4.86 -1.79 -5.09
CA ASP A 216 -4.41 -2.93 -4.29
C ASP A 216 -3.20 -2.60 -3.39
N ALA A 217 -2.88 -3.51 -2.46
CA ALA A 217 -1.80 -3.32 -1.49
C ALA A 217 -0.40 -3.23 -2.14
N GLY A 218 -0.17 -3.93 -3.25
CA GLY A 218 1.08 -3.88 -4.00
C GLY A 218 1.22 -2.58 -4.79
N GLU A 219 0.13 -2.11 -5.40
CA GLU A 219 0.07 -0.82 -6.09
C GLU A 219 0.30 0.35 -5.12
N GLY A 220 -0.23 0.28 -3.90
CA GLY A 220 0.04 1.27 -2.84
C GLY A 220 1.51 1.31 -2.41
N GLU A 221 2.16 0.15 -2.30
CA GLU A 221 3.61 0.07 -2.01
C GLU A 221 4.46 0.66 -3.16
N ALA A 222 4.10 0.36 -4.40
CA ALA A 222 4.75 0.92 -5.58
C ALA A 222 4.58 2.45 -5.65
N ALA A 223 3.38 2.96 -5.35
CA ALA A 223 3.11 4.39 -5.28
C ALA A 223 3.96 5.08 -4.20
N LEU A 224 4.11 4.48 -3.01
CA LEU A 224 4.98 4.99 -1.95
C LEU A 224 6.46 5.03 -2.34
N ALA A 225 6.94 3.98 -3.01
CA ALA A 225 8.32 3.91 -3.50
C ALA A 225 8.58 4.97 -4.59
N GLY A 226 7.57 5.22 -5.43
CA GLY A 226 7.64 6.15 -6.56
C GLY A 226 7.56 7.64 -6.20
N ILE A 227 7.28 8.02 -4.95
CA ILE A 227 7.15 9.45 -4.56
C ILE A 227 8.45 10.20 -4.82
N THR A 228 9.57 9.72 -4.25
CA THR A 228 10.86 10.41 -4.33
C THR A 228 11.36 10.52 -5.78
N PRO A 229 11.39 9.43 -6.58
CA PRO A 229 11.78 9.52 -7.99
C PRO A 229 10.92 10.49 -8.81
N PHE A 230 9.62 10.55 -8.55
CA PHE A 230 8.71 11.43 -9.26
C PHE A 230 8.96 12.92 -8.98
N LEU A 231 9.21 13.26 -7.72
CA LEU A 231 9.53 14.62 -7.32
C LEU A 231 10.86 15.07 -7.92
N GLU A 232 11.87 14.20 -7.94
CA GLU A 232 13.17 14.47 -8.57
C GLU A 232 13.06 14.67 -10.08
N HIS A 233 12.28 13.82 -10.77
CA HIS A 233 12.06 13.94 -12.21
C HIS A 233 11.37 15.27 -12.57
N ARG A 234 10.34 15.69 -11.82
CA ARG A 234 9.69 16.99 -12.08
C ARG A 234 10.54 18.19 -11.70
N LYS A 235 11.47 18.05 -10.75
CA LYS A 235 12.52 19.06 -10.47
C LYS A 235 13.46 19.21 -11.67
N LYS A 236 13.88 18.11 -12.32
CA LYS A 236 14.69 18.15 -13.55
C LYS A 236 13.95 18.83 -14.72
N LEU A 237 12.63 18.62 -14.83
CA LEU A 237 11.78 19.29 -15.81
C LEU A 237 11.48 20.77 -15.49
N GLY A 238 12.02 21.32 -14.40
CA GLY A 238 11.81 22.73 -14.03
C GLY A 238 10.40 23.07 -13.52
N ARG A 239 9.57 22.08 -13.19
CA ARG A 239 8.20 22.30 -12.70
C ARG A 239 8.24 22.52 -11.18
N LYS A 240 7.92 23.75 -10.72
CA LYS A 240 8.05 24.17 -9.30
C LYS A 240 7.08 23.53 -8.31
N PHE A 241 5.86 23.19 -8.73
CA PHE A 241 4.84 22.63 -7.84
C PHE A 241 4.50 21.18 -8.24
N PRO A 242 4.41 20.22 -7.30
CA PRO A 242 3.88 18.87 -7.55
C PRO A 242 2.35 18.91 -7.79
N PRO A 243 1.78 17.92 -8.49
CA PRO A 243 0.33 17.81 -8.65
C PRO A 243 -0.31 17.39 -7.32
N ALA A 244 -1.63 17.53 -7.23
CA ALA A 244 -2.38 17.03 -6.09
C ALA A 244 -2.18 15.52 -5.88
N GLY A 245 -2.14 15.08 -4.62
CA GLY A 245 -1.88 13.70 -4.23
C GLY A 245 -2.86 12.70 -4.85
N PHE A 246 -4.15 13.05 -4.94
CA PHE A 246 -5.14 12.20 -5.62
C PHE A 246 -4.86 12.08 -7.13
N THR A 247 -4.33 13.12 -7.77
CA THR A 247 -3.98 13.09 -9.20
C THR A 247 -2.78 12.17 -9.44
N TYR A 248 -1.84 12.14 -8.50
CA TYR A 248 -0.74 11.19 -8.52
C TYR A 248 -1.21 9.73 -8.43
N LEU A 249 -2.17 9.47 -7.53
CA LEU A 249 -2.81 8.16 -7.31
C LEU A 249 -3.69 7.71 -8.49
N GLU A 250 -4.68 8.53 -8.88
CA GLU A 250 -5.64 8.21 -9.97
C GLU A 250 -4.94 7.96 -11.31
N GLN A 251 -3.90 8.75 -11.63
CA GLN A 251 -3.17 8.64 -12.89
C GLN A 251 -1.98 7.67 -12.81
N LYS A 252 -1.82 6.95 -11.69
CA LYS A 252 -0.72 6.01 -11.44
C LYS A 252 0.66 6.55 -11.81
N ARG A 253 0.98 7.81 -11.47
CA ARG A 253 2.13 8.52 -12.08
C ARG A 253 3.52 7.97 -11.71
N TRP A 254 3.60 7.02 -10.80
CA TRP A 254 4.83 6.25 -10.53
C TRP A 254 5.14 5.23 -11.65
N THR A 255 4.15 4.75 -12.39
CA THR A 255 4.37 3.79 -13.49
C THR A 255 5.08 4.45 -14.67
N LEU A 256 4.81 5.74 -14.91
CA LEU A 256 5.51 6.57 -15.89
C LEU A 256 7.03 6.67 -15.65
N LEU A 257 7.54 6.14 -14.52
CA LEU A 257 8.95 6.21 -14.12
C LEU A 257 9.64 4.84 -14.01
N GLU A 258 8.89 3.73 -14.02
CA GLU A 258 9.47 2.38 -14.18
C GLU A 258 9.14 1.78 -15.57
N GLU A 259 8.40 2.52 -16.41
CA GLU A 259 8.63 2.55 -17.87
C GLU A 259 10.04 3.06 -18.21
N GLN A 260 10.76 3.68 -17.26
CA GLN A 260 12.21 3.69 -17.33
C GLN A 260 12.76 2.45 -16.65
N PRO A 261 13.38 1.51 -17.38
CA PRO A 261 13.83 0.26 -16.80
C PRO A 261 14.78 0.55 -15.64
N LYS A 262 14.45 0.02 -14.44
CA LYS A 262 15.39 -0.08 -13.32
C LYS A 262 16.71 -0.60 -13.88
N ALA A 263 17.76 0.21 -13.82
CA ALA A 263 19.11 -0.20 -14.18
C ALA A 263 19.62 -1.19 -13.11
N SER A 264 19.10 -2.42 -13.11
CA SER A 264 19.75 -3.54 -12.46
C SER A 264 21.10 -3.70 -13.16
N SER A 265 22.19 -3.42 -12.46
CA SER A 265 23.52 -3.68 -13.01
C SER A 265 23.68 -5.19 -13.18
N SER A 266 23.58 -5.66 -14.40
CA SER A 266 23.81 -7.07 -14.70
C SER A 266 25.30 -7.34 -14.64
N GLY A 267 25.70 -8.37 -13.89
CA GLY A 267 27.08 -8.83 -13.82
C GLY A 267 27.37 -9.80 -14.95
N TYR A 268 28.33 -9.49 -15.81
CA TYR A 268 28.74 -10.31 -16.95
C TYR A 268 30.15 -10.84 -16.74
N ALA A 269 30.41 -12.10 -17.07
CA ALA A 269 31.77 -12.63 -17.02
C ALA A 269 32.66 -11.89 -18.03
N ARG A 270 33.93 -11.65 -17.69
CA ARG A 270 34.89 -10.92 -18.55
C ARG A 270 34.96 -11.44 -19.99
N ASP A 271 34.83 -12.75 -20.17
CA ASP A 271 34.95 -13.39 -21.48
C ASP A 271 33.63 -13.51 -22.23
N SER A 272 32.51 -13.06 -21.64
CA SER A 272 31.20 -13.12 -22.27
C SER A 272 31.09 -12.13 -23.44
N ALA A 273 30.17 -12.39 -24.37
CA ALA A 273 29.93 -11.52 -25.52
C ALA A 273 29.50 -10.11 -25.06
N GLU A 274 28.67 -10.05 -24.03
CA GLU A 274 28.19 -8.85 -23.35
C GLU A 274 29.35 -7.99 -22.83
N ALA A 275 30.30 -8.59 -22.13
CA ALA A 275 31.43 -7.86 -21.58
C ALA A 275 32.34 -7.30 -22.67
N ARG A 276 32.57 -8.08 -23.73
CA ARG A 276 33.34 -7.62 -24.91
C ARG A 276 32.66 -6.45 -25.59
N ALA A 277 31.35 -6.54 -25.83
CA ALA A 277 30.55 -5.48 -26.44
C ALA A 277 30.65 -4.16 -25.68
N VAL A 278 30.47 -4.20 -24.35
CA VAL A 278 30.58 -3.00 -23.50
C VAL A 278 32.00 -2.43 -23.54
N LEU A 279 33.03 -3.27 -23.45
CA LEU A 279 34.42 -2.82 -23.50
C LEU A 279 34.79 -2.18 -24.85
N THR A 280 34.34 -2.76 -25.96
CA THR A 280 34.53 -2.19 -27.30
C THR A 280 33.84 -0.84 -27.42
N ALA A 281 32.62 -0.68 -26.92
CA ALA A 281 31.91 0.60 -26.94
C ALA A 281 32.68 1.69 -26.17
N HIS A 282 33.25 1.35 -25.01
CA HIS A 282 34.08 2.27 -24.23
C HIS A 282 35.44 2.55 -24.89
N GLU A 283 35.95 1.63 -25.71
CA GLU A 283 37.15 1.84 -26.51
C GLU A 283 36.92 2.82 -27.66
N ILE A 284 35.77 2.72 -28.34
CA ILE A 284 35.35 3.69 -29.38
C ILE A 284 35.21 5.09 -28.78
N ALA A 285 34.66 5.17 -27.57
CA ALA A 285 34.54 6.41 -26.81
C ALA A 285 35.88 6.95 -26.27
N GLY A 286 37.00 6.24 -26.45
CA GLY A 286 38.31 6.67 -25.95
C GLY A 286 38.47 6.58 -24.42
N VAL A 287 37.57 5.88 -23.73
CA VAL A 287 37.55 5.73 -22.25
C VAL A 287 37.81 4.28 -21.82
N ARG A 288 38.64 3.56 -22.60
CA ARG A 288 38.93 2.14 -22.39
C ARG A 288 39.44 1.82 -20.99
N ASP A 289 40.31 2.67 -20.45
CA ASP A 289 40.91 2.48 -19.13
C ASP A 289 39.89 2.72 -18.02
N HIS A 290 38.97 3.68 -18.21
CA HIS A 290 37.88 3.91 -17.26
C HIS A 290 36.98 2.68 -17.13
N ALA A 291 36.62 2.05 -18.25
CA ALA A 291 35.80 0.83 -18.23
C ALA A 291 36.51 -0.32 -17.51
N ARG A 292 37.80 -0.53 -17.79
CA ARG A 292 38.59 -1.61 -17.15
C ARG A 292 38.78 -1.41 -15.66
N LEU A 293 39.00 -0.17 -15.22
CA LEU A 293 39.27 0.13 -13.80
C LEU A 293 37.98 0.21 -12.97
N THR A 294 36.88 0.67 -13.57
CA THR A 294 35.66 1.01 -12.83
C THR A 294 34.60 -0.07 -12.91
N MET A 295 34.45 -0.71 -14.07
CA MET A 295 33.36 -1.65 -14.33
C MET A 295 33.78 -3.11 -14.12
N LEU A 296 35.07 -3.44 -14.25
CA LEU A 296 35.58 -4.79 -14.08
C LEU A 296 36.05 -5.02 -12.62
N ARG A 297 35.34 -5.87 -11.87
CA ARG A 297 35.74 -6.26 -10.50
C ARG A 297 35.74 -7.78 -10.38
N GLY A 298 36.86 -8.36 -9.98
CA GLY A 298 36.96 -9.82 -9.76
C GLY A 298 36.64 -10.67 -10.99
N GLY A 299 36.89 -10.16 -12.21
CA GLY A 299 36.56 -10.87 -13.46
C GLY A 299 35.10 -10.75 -13.90
N VAL A 300 34.29 -9.96 -13.19
CA VAL A 300 32.90 -9.64 -13.54
C VAL A 300 32.79 -8.18 -13.96
N LEU A 301 32.20 -7.92 -15.12
CA LEU A 301 31.84 -6.60 -15.61
C LEU A 301 30.44 -6.23 -15.10
N TYR A 302 30.33 -5.16 -14.33
CA TYR A 302 29.05 -4.61 -13.88
C TYR A 302 28.61 -3.50 -14.82
N TYR A 303 27.51 -3.72 -15.55
CA TYR A 303 26.99 -2.75 -16.52
C TYR A 303 25.55 -2.37 -16.18
N TYR A 304 25.30 -1.06 -16.07
CA TYR A 304 24.07 -0.47 -15.56
C TYR A 304 23.23 0.23 -16.66
N ARG A 305 23.19 -0.39 -17.84
CA ARG A 305 22.26 -0.09 -18.94
C ARG A 305 21.83 -1.41 -19.59
N PRO A 306 20.68 -1.45 -20.31
CA PRO A 306 20.27 -2.66 -21.00
C PRO A 306 21.29 -3.03 -22.08
N ILE A 307 21.57 -4.33 -22.19
CA ILE A 307 22.34 -4.86 -23.31
C ILE A 307 21.39 -5.06 -24.48
N THR A 308 21.47 -4.16 -25.45
CA THR A 308 20.68 -4.19 -26.68
C THR A 308 21.34 -5.11 -27.72
N PRO A 309 20.58 -5.67 -28.69
CA PRO A 309 21.15 -6.37 -29.84
C PRO A 309 22.17 -5.52 -30.60
N ARG A 310 21.93 -4.20 -30.66
CA ARG A 310 22.82 -3.19 -31.20
C ARG A 310 24.18 -3.15 -30.49
N LEU A 311 24.19 -3.17 -29.16
CA LEU A 311 25.42 -3.24 -28.38
C LEU A 311 26.12 -4.60 -28.57
N LEU A 312 25.37 -5.70 -28.55
CA LEU A 312 25.91 -7.05 -28.73
C LEU A 312 26.63 -7.26 -30.07
N ALA A 313 26.29 -6.50 -31.11
CA ALA A 313 27.02 -6.53 -32.38
C ALA A 313 28.52 -6.17 -32.19
N LEU A 314 28.85 -5.35 -31.18
CA LEU A 314 30.23 -5.03 -30.78
C LEU A 314 30.91 -6.14 -29.96
N ALA A 315 30.30 -7.31 -29.81
CA ALA A 315 30.99 -8.49 -29.30
C ALA A 315 31.76 -9.24 -30.40
N GLY A 316 31.45 -8.96 -31.67
CA GLY A 316 31.88 -9.74 -32.83
C GLY A 316 31.07 -11.02 -32.95
N ALA A 317 30.23 -11.12 -34.00
CA ALA A 317 29.48 -12.33 -34.30
C ALA A 317 30.36 -13.39 -34.98
N PRO A 318 30.00 -14.69 -34.99
CA PRO A 318 30.75 -15.77 -35.64
C PRO A 318 30.77 -15.67 -37.18
N GLY A 319 31.53 -14.70 -37.71
CA GLY A 319 31.61 -14.36 -39.14
C GLY A 319 31.86 -12.88 -39.43
N ALA A 320 31.74 -12.00 -38.42
CA ALA A 320 32.04 -10.58 -38.52
C ALA A 320 32.81 -10.12 -37.26
N PRO A 321 34.09 -10.52 -37.12
CA PRO A 321 34.93 -10.06 -36.02
C PRO A 321 35.16 -8.55 -36.14
N ILE A 322 35.29 -7.89 -34.99
CA ILE A 322 35.60 -6.47 -34.96
C ILE A 322 37.02 -6.28 -35.50
N PRO A 323 37.24 -5.38 -36.47
CA PRO A 323 38.58 -5.08 -36.95
C PRO A 323 39.43 -4.54 -35.79
N PRO A 324 40.70 -4.94 -35.72
CA PRO A 324 41.61 -4.43 -34.70
C PRO A 324 41.78 -2.90 -34.89
N ARG A 325 42.18 -2.22 -33.81
CA ARG A 325 42.13 -0.74 -33.72
C ARG A 325 42.91 -0.01 -34.82
N ASP A 326 43.97 -0.64 -35.33
CA ASP A 326 44.79 -0.19 -36.45
C ASP A 326 44.06 -0.19 -37.79
N GLN A 327 42.96 -0.93 -37.91
CA GLN A 327 42.13 -1.04 -39.12
C GLN A 327 40.82 -0.25 -39.02
N TRP A 328 40.68 0.61 -38.01
CA TRP A 328 39.50 1.43 -37.84
C TRP A 328 39.41 2.53 -38.91
N VAL A 329 38.20 2.77 -39.38
CA VAL A 329 37.93 3.74 -40.44
C VAL A 329 37.78 5.14 -39.84
N THR A 330 38.34 6.14 -40.51
CA THR A 330 38.15 7.56 -40.16
C THR A 330 36.75 8.02 -40.54
N LEU A 331 36.06 8.62 -39.58
CA LEU A 331 34.66 9.01 -39.70
C LEU A 331 34.52 10.41 -40.28
N GLY A 332 33.61 10.56 -41.24
CA GLY A 332 33.11 11.87 -41.67
C GLY A 332 32.16 12.50 -40.64
N ARG A 333 31.73 13.74 -40.86
CA ARG A 333 30.89 14.49 -39.91
C ARG A 333 29.59 13.77 -39.52
N GLN A 334 28.85 13.22 -40.48
CA GLN A 334 27.58 12.52 -40.22
C GLN A 334 27.81 11.18 -39.50
N GLN A 335 28.87 10.46 -39.88
CA GLN A 335 29.24 9.19 -39.27
C GLN A 335 29.69 9.37 -37.82
N ALA A 336 30.51 10.40 -37.56
CA ALA A 336 30.92 10.77 -36.22
C ALA A 336 29.71 11.15 -35.35
N ALA A 337 28.74 11.89 -35.88
CA ALA A 337 27.50 12.20 -35.17
C ALA A 337 26.65 10.95 -34.86
N ALA A 338 26.56 9.99 -35.79
CA ALA A 338 25.86 8.73 -35.58
C ALA A 338 26.54 7.86 -34.51
N TRP A 339 27.87 7.78 -34.55
CA TRP A 339 28.66 7.10 -33.52
C TRP A 339 28.59 7.80 -32.17
N GLU A 340 28.59 9.13 -32.14
CA GLU A 340 28.40 9.91 -30.90
C GLU A 340 27.04 9.63 -30.27
N SER A 341 25.97 9.57 -31.07
CA SER A 341 24.63 9.18 -30.60
C SER A 341 24.66 7.78 -29.99
N PHE A 342 25.25 6.81 -30.70
CA PHE A 342 25.40 5.44 -30.23
C PHE A 342 26.20 5.34 -28.92
N VAL A 343 27.33 6.03 -28.84
CA VAL A 343 28.19 6.05 -27.64
C VAL A 343 27.44 6.69 -26.48
N SER A 344 26.76 7.83 -26.68
CA SER A 344 25.99 8.49 -25.62
C SER A 344 24.85 7.63 -25.06
N GLU A 345 24.32 6.71 -25.89
CA GLU A 345 23.28 5.75 -25.51
C GLU A 345 23.83 4.58 -24.67
N HIS A 346 25.08 4.14 -24.89
CA HIS A 346 25.62 2.91 -24.30
C HIS A 346 26.83 3.11 -23.37
N VAL A 347 27.44 4.30 -23.33
CA VAL A 347 28.62 4.60 -22.51
C VAL A 347 28.24 5.54 -21.38
N THR A 348 28.45 5.07 -20.15
CA THR A 348 28.08 5.75 -18.90
C THR A 348 29.26 6.48 -18.23
N ALA A 349 30.26 6.86 -19.04
CA ALA A 349 31.44 7.59 -18.64
C ALA A 349 31.54 8.91 -19.41
N ASN A 350 32.12 9.95 -18.80
CA ASN A 350 32.39 11.20 -19.51
C ASN A 350 33.47 10.95 -20.57
N HIS A 351 33.15 11.17 -21.83
CA HIS A 351 34.05 10.94 -22.97
C HIS A 351 34.13 12.18 -23.86
N PRO A 352 35.25 12.39 -24.57
CA PRO A 352 35.31 13.42 -25.60
C PRO A 352 34.27 13.12 -26.69
N ARG A 353 33.59 14.17 -27.18
CA ARG A 353 32.66 14.01 -28.31
C ARG A 353 33.42 13.51 -29.52
N LEU A 354 32.87 12.51 -30.19
CA LEU A 354 33.35 12.09 -31.50
C LEU A 354 33.07 13.20 -32.52
N GLN A 355 34.11 13.62 -33.22
CA GLN A 355 34.09 14.63 -34.27
C GLN A 355 34.60 14.03 -35.57
N GLU A 356 34.46 14.77 -36.66
CA GLU A 356 35.07 14.43 -37.95
C GLU A 356 36.57 14.13 -37.78
N GLY A 357 37.03 13.00 -38.32
CA GLY A 357 38.38 12.48 -38.13
C GLY A 357 38.55 11.48 -36.97
N SER A 358 37.51 11.27 -36.15
CA SER A 358 37.51 10.17 -35.16
C SER A 358 37.51 8.81 -35.85
N SER A 359 37.92 7.75 -35.16
CA SER A 359 38.02 6.40 -35.73
C SER A 359 37.02 5.46 -35.07
N ALA A 360 36.39 4.58 -35.86
CA ALA A 360 35.55 3.50 -35.35
C ALA A 360 35.70 2.21 -36.19
N PRO A 361 35.24 1.05 -35.68
CA PRO A 361 35.39 -0.22 -36.38
C PRO A 361 34.71 -0.27 -37.76
N TRP A 362 33.61 0.47 -37.93
CA TRP A 362 32.83 0.53 -39.17
C TRP A 362 32.43 1.97 -39.47
N LEU A 363 32.09 2.26 -40.73
CA LEU A 363 31.61 3.58 -41.16
C LEU A 363 30.36 4.02 -40.39
N TRP A 364 29.49 3.07 -40.06
CA TRP A 364 28.24 3.31 -39.35
C TRP A 364 28.12 2.39 -38.13
N PRO A 365 27.53 2.86 -37.02
CA PRO A 365 27.22 1.99 -35.89
C PRO A 365 26.19 0.92 -36.30
N PRO A 366 26.13 -0.21 -35.56
CA PRO A 366 25.09 -1.23 -35.76
C PRO A 366 23.69 -0.63 -35.73
N ARG A 367 22.77 -1.21 -36.50
CA ARG A 367 21.34 -0.86 -36.47
C ARG A 367 20.68 -1.40 -35.20
N LYS A 368 19.46 -0.95 -34.89
CA LYS A 368 18.72 -1.35 -33.66
C LYS A 368 18.55 -2.87 -33.50
N ASP A 369 18.42 -3.57 -34.63
CA ASP A 369 18.31 -5.03 -34.72
C ASP A 369 19.65 -5.77 -34.56
N GLY A 370 20.77 -5.04 -34.45
CA GLY A 370 22.12 -5.61 -34.38
C GLY A 370 22.75 -5.91 -35.75
N SER A 371 22.09 -5.57 -36.86
CA SER A 371 22.65 -5.75 -38.20
C SER A 371 23.71 -4.69 -38.52
N LEU A 372 24.76 -5.11 -39.24
CA LEU A 372 25.83 -4.24 -39.72
C LEU A 372 25.52 -3.80 -41.15
N SER A 373 25.63 -2.50 -41.43
CA SER A 373 25.53 -2.00 -42.81
C SER A 373 26.79 -2.40 -43.59
N THR A 374 26.69 -3.39 -44.47
CA THR A 374 27.82 -3.95 -45.24
C THR A 374 28.00 -3.38 -46.65
N ALA A 375 27.61 -2.13 -46.93
CA ALA A 375 27.88 -1.50 -48.23
C ALA A 375 27.89 0.04 -48.15
N SER A 376 28.84 0.75 -48.79
CA SER A 376 28.80 2.23 -48.95
C SER A 376 29.71 2.78 -50.09
N PRO A 377 29.40 2.58 -51.40
CA PRO A 377 30.13 3.26 -52.49
C PRO A 377 29.23 3.94 -53.56
N PRO A 378 29.36 5.26 -53.80
CA PRO A 378 29.53 6.32 -52.80
C PRO A 378 28.37 7.34 -52.81
N ASP A 379 27.55 7.36 -53.87
CA ASP A 379 26.95 8.57 -54.45
C ASP A 379 25.47 8.83 -54.11
N GLN A 380 24.98 8.27 -53.01
CA GLN A 380 23.66 8.62 -52.48
C GLN A 380 23.80 9.03 -51.04
N LEU A 381 23.72 10.34 -50.79
CA LEU A 381 23.31 10.88 -49.51
C LEU A 381 22.09 10.08 -49.05
N MET A 382 22.26 9.29 -47.98
CA MET A 382 21.16 8.54 -47.38
C MET A 382 19.99 9.50 -47.13
N SER A 383 18.78 9.02 -47.40
CA SER A 383 17.58 9.84 -47.30
C SER A 383 17.39 10.33 -45.86
N ASP A 384 16.75 11.50 -45.69
CA ASP A 384 16.43 12.04 -44.36
C ASP A 384 15.69 11.01 -43.49
N GLN A 385 14.94 10.09 -44.10
CA GLN A 385 14.23 9.03 -43.40
C GLN A 385 15.19 8.02 -42.74
N ASP A 386 16.24 7.60 -43.44
CA ASP A 386 17.24 6.70 -42.87
C ASP A 386 18.02 7.38 -41.73
N TYR A 387 18.27 8.68 -41.84
CA TYR A 387 18.89 9.47 -40.77
C TYR A 387 18.00 9.59 -39.52
N GLN A 388 16.67 9.68 -39.68
CA GLN A 388 15.73 9.70 -38.55
C GLN A 388 15.66 8.35 -37.83
N ASP A 389 15.81 7.23 -38.54
CA ASP A 389 15.85 5.89 -37.94
C ASP A 389 17.08 5.67 -37.04
N PHE A 390 18.16 6.43 -37.26
CA PHE A 390 19.33 6.46 -36.37
C PHE A 390 19.17 7.35 -35.13
N LYS A 391 18.19 8.27 -35.13
CA LYS A 391 18.05 9.33 -34.12
C LYS A 391 16.94 9.05 -33.09
N SER A 392 15.98 8.19 -33.40
CA SER A 392 14.83 7.89 -32.52
C SER A 392 15.08 6.72 -31.60
#